data_AF-A0A1L9VKN2-F1
#
_entry.id   AF-A0A1L9VKN2-F1
#
_cell.length_a   1.000
_cell.length_b   1.000
_cell.length_c   1.000
_cell.angle_alpha   90.00
_cell.angle_beta   90.00
_cell.angle_gamma   90.00
#
_symmetry.space_group_name_H-M   'P 1'
#
loop_
_entity.id
_entity.type
_entity.pdbx_description
1 polymer ?
#
loop_
_entity_poly.entity_id
_entity_poly.type
_entity_poly.pdbx_seq_one_letter_code
_entity_poly.pdbx_strand_id
1 'polypeptide(L)'
;VVDMIPKTPRWPLLVTGPLKSWSSPQKNVVLMGDAAHSMVNHMAQGAATSMEDGAFLAKCIGAVVQGKLSLQEAITLYEVERIPKAFLKQQISFLNGAIWHLPGGPKQQARDAAMAPELEGKYQVRSSNIYGDPQTVLDVYGYDAEAHAEEALAHFTNGEKAVYPGTGIVPGLEEKYMGWFMKLPANQ
;
A
#
# COMPACT_ATOMS: atom_id res chain seq x y z
N VAL A 1 5.69 35.89 10.37
CA VAL A 1 6.33 34.58 10.06
C VAL A 1 6.47 34.38 8.56
N VAL A 2 5.41 34.50 7.74
CA VAL A 2 5.53 34.42 6.26
C VAL A 2 6.46 35.50 5.70
N ASP A 3 6.36 36.74 6.21
CA ASP A 3 7.23 37.86 5.79
C ASP A 3 8.71 37.70 6.18
N MET A 4 9.04 36.68 6.97
CA MET A 4 10.42 36.37 7.38
C MET A 4 11.12 35.39 6.41
N ILE A 5 10.43 34.93 5.34
CA ILE A 5 10.98 33.99 4.36
C ILE A 5 11.50 34.80 3.15
N PRO A 6 12.80 35.10 3.05
CA PRO A 6 13.33 35.97 1.99
C PRO A 6 13.34 35.31 0.61
N LYS A 7 13.39 33.97 0.55
CA LYS A 7 13.38 33.17 -0.68
C LYS A 7 12.78 31.80 -0.39
N THR A 8 12.06 31.25 -1.36
CA THR A 8 11.51 29.89 -1.29
C THR A 8 11.96 29.10 -2.50
N PRO A 9 12.59 27.93 -2.32
CA PRO A 9 12.92 27.07 -3.44
C PRO A 9 11.64 26.44 -4.00
N ARG A 10 11.53 26.40 -5.33
CA ARG A 10 10.42 25.71 -6.01
C ARG A 10 10.90 24.33 -6.44
N TRP A 11 10.40 23.30 -5.75
CA TRP A 11 10.69 21.91 -6.06
C TRP A 11 9.56 21.33 -6.91
N PRO A 12 9.82 20.87 -8.14
CA PRO A 12 8.79 20.24 -8.94
C PRO A 12 8.41 18.89 -8.33
N LEU A 13 7.10 18.58 -8.34
CA LEU A 13 6.61 17.25 -8.03
C LEU A 13 6.75 16.40 -9.30
N LEU A 14 7.66 15.44 -9.27
CA LEU A 14 7.93 14.49 -10.34
C LEU A 14 7.44 13.10 -9.94
N VAL A 15 7.06 12.30 -10.93
CA VAL A 15 6.50 10.96 -10.74
C VAL A 15 7.24 10.00 -11.66
N THR A 16 7.57 8.81 -11.15
CA THR A 16 8.29 7.74 -11.87
C THR A 16 7.37 6.56 -12.10
N GLY A 17 7.36 6.01 -13.31
CA GLY A 17 6.68 4.76 -13.63
C GLY A 17 5.27 4.90 -14.23
N PRO A 18 4.54 3.77 -14.38
CA PRO A 18 4.93 2.43 -13.95
C PRO A 18 6.10 1.90 -14.79
N LEU A 19 7.15 1.43 -14.11
CA LEU A 19 8.30 0.78 -14.75
C LEU A 19 7.93 -0.67 -15.12
N LYS A 20 8.47 -1.17 -16.23
CA LYS A 20 8.23 -2.57 -16.65
C LYS A 20 8.86 -3.61 -15.71
N SER A 21 9.94 -3.23 -15.03
CA SER A 21 10.66 -4.07 -14.07
C SER A 21 11.41 -3.15 -13.10
N TRP A 22 11.57 -3.61 -11.86
CA TRP A 22 12.36 -2.97 -10.81
C TRP A 22 13.70 -3.67 -10.60
N SER A 23 14.10 -4.62 -11.45
CA SER A 23 15.33 -5.38 -11.25
C SER A 23 16.18 -5.49 -12.51
N SER A 24 17.47 -5.77 -12.32
CA SER A 24 18.38 -6.10 -13.42
C SER A 24 17.94 -7.39 -14.12
N PRO A 25 18.32 -7.61 -15.40
CA PRO A 25 18.05 -8.89 -16.07
C PRO A 25 18.61 -10.11 -15.32
N GLN A 26 19.72 -9.94 -14.59
CA GLN A 26 20.35 -10.99 -13.78
C GLN A 26 19.68 -11.18 -12.41
N LYS A 27 18.69 -10.35 -12.04
CA LYS A 27 18.01 -10.36 -10.74
C LYS A 27 18.99 -10.34 -9.57
N ASN A 28 19.91 -9.39 -9.59
CA ASN A 28 20.89 -9.19 -8.51
C ASN A 28 21.03 -7.71 -8.09
N VAL A 29 20.27 -6.82 -8.74
CA VAL A 29 20.10 -5.41 -8.36
C VAL A 29 18.59 -5.14 -8.44
N VAL A 30 18.05 -4.48 -7.41
CA VAL A 30 16.61 -4.20 -7.26
C VAL A 30 16.42 -2.74 -6.87
N LEU A 31 15.42 -2.10 -7.46
CA LEU A 31 14.93 -0.76 -7.13
C LEU A 31 13.80 -0.86 -6.11
N MET A 32 13.76 0.09 -5.19
CA MET A 32 12.68 0.28 -4.24
C MET A 32 12.50 1.78 -3.93
N GLY A 33 11.38 2.13 -3.31
CA GLY A 33 11.07 3.52 -2.98
C GLY A 33 11.02 4.45 -4.20
N ASP A 34 11.41 5.72 -4.02
CA ASP A 34 11.32 6.73 -5.07
C ASP A 34 12.11 6.39 -6.35
N ALA A 35 13.16 5.55 -6.25
CA ALA A 35 13.88 5.07 -7.43
C ALA A 35 13.02 4.19 -8.35
N ALA A 36 11.98 3.56 -7.79
CA ALA A 36 11.05 2.68 -8.50
C ALA A 36 9.67 3.32 -8.73
N HIS A 37 9.17 4.11 -7.77
CA HIS A 37 7.78 4.58 -7.73
C HIS A 37 7.61 5.96 -7.08
N SER A 38 8.48 6.93 -7.39
CA SER A 38 8.29 8.32 -6.90
C SER A 38 6.88 8.84 -7.18
N MET A 39 6.29 9.53 -6.21
CA MET A 39 4.88 9.94 -6.24
C MET A 39 4.69 11.34 -5.67
N VAL A 40 3.56 11.96 -6.01
CA VAL A 40 3.17 13.23 -5.37
C VAL A 40 2.88 13.02 -3.88
N ASN A 41 3.04 14.06 -3.07
CA ASN A 41 2.98 13.96 -1.61
C ASN A 41 1.56 13.99 -1.02
N HIS A 42 0.52 14.00 -1.84
CA HIS A 42 -0.86 14.24 -1.39
C HIS A 42 -1.48 13.08 -0.61
N MET A 43 -0.81 11.94 -0.46
CA MET A 43 -1.26 10.85 0.43
C MET A 43 -0.30 10.62 1.59
N ALA A 44 0.83 11.34 1.65
CA ALA A 44 1.92 11.08 2.59
C ALA A 44 2.39 9.61 2.62
N GLN A 45 2.38 8.93 1.46
CA GLN A 45 2.64 7.49 1.35
C GLN A 45 3.99 7.10 0.73
N GLY A 46 4.78 8.03 0.20
CA GLY A 46 6.06 7.68 -0.45
C GLY A 46 7.03 6.94 0.48
N ALA A 47 7.26 7.48 1.67
CA ALA A 47 8.12 6.85 2.68
C ALA A 47 7.56 5.52 3.18
N ALA A 48 6.26 5.47 3.50
CA ALA A 48 5.59 4.24 3.96
C ALA A 48 5.66 3.12 2.90
N THR A 49 5.41 3.44 1.63
CA THR A 49 5.51 2.48 0.52
C THR A 49 6.93 1.97 0.35
N SER A 50 7.93 2.82 0.57
CA SER A 50 9.35 2.42 0.56
C SER A 50 9.67 1.45 1.72
N MET A 51 9.10 1.66 2.90
CA MET A 51 9.27 0.75 4.04
C MET A 51 8.59 -0.60 3.78
N GLU A 52 7.40 -0.60 3.19
CA GLU A 52 6.68 -1.82 2.77
C GLU A 52 7.49 -2.64 1.77
N ASP A 53 8.17 -1.99 0.84
CA ASP A 53 9.05 -2.67 -0.11
C ASP A 53 10.16 -3.42 0.60
N GLY A 54 10.81 -2.76 1.56
CA GLY A 54 11.87 -3.36 2.38
C GLY A 54 11.36 -4.55 3.19
N ALA A 55 10.21 -4.40 3.85
CA ALA A 55 9.59 -5.45 4.66
C ALA A 55 9.22 -6.67 3.80
N PHE A 56 8.59 -6.45 2.65
CA PHE A 56 8.21 -7.52 1.72
C PHE A 56 9.46 -8.24 1.16
N LEU A 57 10.43 -7.47 0.65
CA LEU A 57 11.65 -8.03 0.07
C LEU A 57 12.44 -8.82 1.11
N ALA A 58 12.49 -8.36 2.37
CA ALA A 58 13.15 -9.08 3.46
C ALA A 58 12.57 -10.49 3.68
N LYS A 59 11.24 -10.66 3.60
CA LYS A 59 10.60 -11.99 3.69
C LYS A 59 11.00 -12.88 2.51
N CYS A 60 11.01 -12.33 1.29
CA CYS A 60 11.44 -13.07 0.10
C CYS A 60 12.90 -13.52 0.20
N ILE A 61 13.81 -12.63 0.63
CA ILE A 61 15.23 -12.98 0.83
C ILE A 61 15.40 -13.98 1.98
N GLY A 62 14.60 -13.86 3.05
CA GLY A 62 14.56 -14.84 4.13
C GLY A 62 14.22 -16.25 3.63
N ALA A 63 13.29 -16.38 2.68
CA ALA A 63 12.98 -17.66 2.04
C ALA A 63 14.16 -18.20 1.21
N VAL A 64 14.96 -17.34 0.58
CA VAL A 64 16.21 -17.74 -0.11
C VAL A 64 17.23 -18.31 0.87
N VAL A 65 17.44 -17.63 2.01
CA VAL A 65 18.36 -18.09 3.07
C VAL A 65 17.93 -19.45 3.63
N GLN A 66 16.62 -19.70 3.71
CA GLN A 66 16.06 -20.98 4.13
C GLN A 66 16.09 -22.07 3.04
N GLY A 67 16.60 -21.77 1.84
CA GLY A 67 16.64 -22.70 0.71
C GLY A 67 15.28 -23.00 0.09
N LYS A 68 14.26 -22.18 0.37
CA LYS A 68 12.89 -22.34 -0.17
C LYS A 68 12.70 -21.73 -1.55
N LEU A 69 13.51 -20.73 -1.89
CA LEU A 69 13.51 -20.04 -3.18
C LEU A 69 14.94 -19.80 -3.67
N SER A 70 15.10 -19.70 -4.98
CA SER A 70 16.26 -19.05 -5.58
C SER A 70 16.15 -17.52 -5.48
N LEU A 71 17.28 -16.83 -5.60
CA LEU A 71 17.30 -15.36 -5.61
C LEU A 71 16.45 -14.77 -6.74
N GLN A 72 16.44 -15.41 -7.92
CA GLN A 72 15.67 -14.96 -9.08
C GLN A 72 14.15 -15.06 -8.83
N GLU A 73 13.70 -16.15 -8.21
CA GLU A 73 12.29 -16.34 -7.84
C GLU A 73 11.87 -15.32 -6.78
N ALA A 74 12.69 -15.12 -5.74
CA ALA A 74 12.41 -14.14 -4.69
C ALA A 74 12.24 -12.71 -5.22
N ILE A 75 13.12 -12.27 -6.13
CA ILE A 75 13.04 -10.93 -6.74
C ILE A 75 11.85 -10.84 -7.69
N THR A 76 11.56 -11.91 -8.44
CA THR A 76 10.39 -11.94 -9.33
C THR A 76 9.10 -11.84 -8.52
N LEU A 77 8.99 -12.56 -7.41
CA LEU A 77 7.84 -12.50 -6.50
C LEU A 77 7.68 -11.10 -5.92
N TYR A 78 8.78 -10.48 -5.46
CA TYR A 78 8.78 -9.09 -5.00
C TYR A 78 8.22 -8.14 -6.07
N GLU A 79 8.71 -8.21 -7.31
CA GLU A 79 8.24 -7.33 -8.39
C GLU A 79 6.76 -7.52 -8.71
N VAL A 80 6.33 -8.77 -8.90
CA VAL A 80 4.96 -9.11 -9.28
C VAL A 80 3.95 -8.61 -8.24
N GLU A 81 4.29 -8.75 -6.95
CA GLU A 81 3.38 -8.40 -5.86
C GLU A 81 3.46 -6.92 -5.46
N ARG A 82 4.64 -6.29 -5.54
CA ARG A 82 4.82 -4.90 -5.08
C ARG A 82 4.54 -3.84 -6.13
N ILE A 83 4.83 -4.09 -7.41
CA ILE A 83 4.59 -3.11 -8.48
C ILE A 83 3.11 -2.66 -8.50
N PRO A 84 2.10 -3.55 -8.47
CA PRO A 84 0.69 -3.14 -8.50
C PRO A 84 0.29 -2.32 -7.27
N LYS A 85 0.80 -2.68 -6.08
CA LYS A 85 0.48 -2.01 -4.82
C LYS A 85 1.06 -0.59 -4.76
N ALA A 86 2.33 -0.43 -5.11
CA ALA A 86 2.96 0.88 -5.16
C ALA A 86 2.33 1.77 -6.24
N PHE A 87 2.01 1.20 -7.41
CA PHE A 87 1.33 1.93 -8.47
C PHE A 87 -0.05 2.42 -8.04
N LEU A 88 -0.85 1.59 -7.35
CA LEU A 88 -2.14 2.02 -6.80
C LEU A 88 -1.98 3.24 -5.88
N LYS A 89 -1.02 3.21 -4.94
CA LYS A 89 -0.76 4.33 -4.01
C LYS A 89 -0.33 5.60 -4.74
N GLN A 90 0.52 5.48 -5.76
CA GLN A 90 0.92 6.59 -6.62
C GLN A 90 -0.30 7.23 -7.32
N GLN A 91 -1.18 6.42 -7.91
CA GLN A 91 -2.37 6.88 -8.62
C GLN A 91 -3.39 7.55 -7.68
N ILE A 92 -3.64 6.94 -6.52
CA ILE A 92 -4.51 7.51 -5.49
C ILE A 92 -3.95 8.83 -5.00
N SER A 93 -2.63 8.95 -4.83
CA SER A 93 -2.01 10.21 -4.43
C SER A 93 -2.18 11.31 -5.47
N PHE A 94 -2.08 10.97 -6.76
CA PHE A 94 -2.37 11.93 -7.82
C PHE A 94 -3.83 12.42 -7.78
N LEU A 95 -4.78 11.49 -7.66
CA LEU A 95 -6.20 11.81 -7.57
C LEU A 95 -6.52 12.64 -6.32
N ASN A 96 -5.89 12.34 -5.19
CA ASN A 96 -6.09 13.12 -3.97
C ASN A 96 -5.72 14.58 -4.20
N GLY A 97 -4.57 14.83 -4.82
CA GLY A 97 -4.15 16.18 -5.19
C GLY A 97 -5.23 16.93 -5.96
N ALA A 98 -5.83 16.27 -6.96
CA ALA A 98 -6.92 16.86 -7.74
C ALA A 98 -8.19 17.14 -6.93
N ILE A 99 -8.55 16.25 -5.99
CA ILE A 99 -9.73 16.41 -5.12
C ILE A 99 -9.55 17.58 -4.14
N TRP A 100 -8.38 17.70 -3.51
CA TRP A 100 -8.11 18.73 -2.50
C TRP A 100 -7.92 20.13 -3.09
N HIS A 101 -7.39 20.22 -4.32
CA HIS A 101 -7.02 21.49 -4.95
C HIS A 101 -8.00 21.93 -6.04
N LEU A 102 -9.26 21.49 -6.00
CA LEU A 102 -10.29 22.01 -6.90
C LEU A 102 -10.40 23.54 -6.78
N PRO A 103 -10.37 24.29 -7.89
CA PRO A 103 -10.62 25.72 -7.84
C PRO A 103 -12.07 25.97 -7.38
N GLY A 104 -12.31 27.16 -6.83
CA GLY A 104 -13.66 27.56 -6.44
C GLY A 104 -14.65 27.42 -7.60
N GLY A 105 -15.80 26.78 -7.33
CA GLY A 105 -16.83 26.56 -8.34
C GLY A 105 -17.68 25.30 -8.10
N PRO A 106 -18.52 24.90 -9.07
CA PRO A 106 -19.50 23.83 -8.88
C PRO A 106 -18.89 22.48 -8.48
N LYS A 107 -17.70 22.13 -9.00
CA LYS A 107 -17.00 20.88 -8.64
C LYS A 107 -16.53 20.88 -7.19
N GLN A 108 -15.98 21.99 -6.72
CA GLN A 108 -15.55 22.13 -5.33
C GLN A 108 -16.76 22.10 -4.38
N GLN A 109 -17.85 22.77 -4.73
CA GLN A 109 -19.11 22.70 -3.97
C GLN A 109 -19.67 21.28 -3.88
N ALA A 110 -19.65 20.53 -4.98
CA ALA A 110 -20.09 19.13 -5.01
C ALA A 110 -19.21 18.24 -4.11
N ARG A 111 -17.89 18.43 -4.15
CA ARG A 111 -16.93 17.74 -3.27
C ARG A 111 -17.22 18.04 -1.80
N ASP A 112 -17.36 19.31 -1.45
CA ASP A 112 -17.63 19.75 -0.07
C ASP A 112 -18.96 19.16 0.44
N ALA A 113 -20.02 19.20 -0.36
CA ALA A 113 -21.31 18.60 -0.02
C ALA A 113 -21.22 17.08 0.19
N ALA A 114 -20.41 16.38 -0.61
CA ALA A 114 -20.20 14.94 -0.48
C ALA A 114 -19.41 14.56 0.79
N MET A 115 -18.49 15.43 1.26
CA MET A 115 -17.68 15.19 2.47
C MET A 115 -18.34 15.72 3.75
N ALA A 116 -19.28 16.67 3.66
CA ALA A 116 -19.92 17.30 4.82
C ALA A 116 -20.48 16.32 5.87
N PRO A 117 -21.11 15.18 5.51
CA PRO A 117 -21.62 14.23 6.51
C PRO A 117 -20.56 13.65 7.45
N GLU A 118 -19.29 13.59 7.05
CA GLU A 118 -18.20 13.08 7.91
C GLU A 118 -17.95 13.97 9.12
N LEU A 119 -18.21 15.28 9.01
CA LEU A 119 -18.10 16.23 10.11
C LEU A 119 -19.16 16.00 11.20
N GLU A 120 -20.23 15.28 10.86
CA GLU A 120 -21.31 14.89 11.77
C GLU A 120 -21.10 13.47 12.35
N GLY A 121 -19.93 12.87 12.11
CA GLY A 121 -19.63 11.50 12.57
C GLY A 121 -20.38 10.41 11.81
N LYS A 122 -20.98 10.72 10.65
CA LYS A 122 -21.68 9.73 9.81
C LYS A 122 -20.65 8.95 8.99
N TYR A 123 -20.49 7.67 9.32
CA TYR A 123 -19.65 6.75 8.56
C TYR A 123 -20.33 6.34 7.26
N GLN A 124 -19.63 6.52 6.15
CA GLN A 124 -20.08 6.08 4.84
C GLN A 124 -19.34 4.80 4.44
N VAL A 125 -20.01 3.92 3.69
CA VAL A 125 -19.36 2.76 3.06
C VAL A 125 -18.32 3.19 2.04
N ARG A 126 -18.49 4.39 1.45
CA ARG A 126 -17.54 5.04 0.54
C ARG A 126 -17.49 6.53 0.83
N SER A 127 -16.30 7.10 0.81
CA SER A 127 -16.10 8.53 1.02
C SER A 127 -15.35 9.19 -0.14
N SER A 128 -15.70 10.46 -0.42
CA SER A 128 -14.91 11.31 -1.32
C SER A 128 -13.60 11.77 -0.67
N ASN A 129 -13.54 11.78 0.66
CA ASN A 129 -12.33 11.99 1.46
C ASN A 129 -11.58 10.66 1.55
N ILE A 130 -10.69 10.43 0.60
CA ILE A 130 -9.95 9.16 0.50
C ILE A 130 -8.98 8.92 1.67
N TYR A 131 -8.75 9.91 2.54
CA TYR A 131 -8.08 9.66 3.83
C TYR A 131 -8.98 8.91 4.83
N GLY A 132 -10.30 9.15 4.77
CA GLY A 132 -11.29 8.55 5.66
C GLY A 132 -12.14 7.46 4.99
N ASP A 133 -12.01 7.27 3.68
CA ASP A 133 -12.70 6.21 2.94
C ASP A 133 -12.31 4.83 3.48
N PRO A 134 -13.28 4.02 3.95
CA PRO A 134 -12.97 2.75 4.62
C PRO A 134 -12.13 1.80 3.76
N GLN A 135 -12.40 1.73 2.45
CA GLN A 135 -11.65 0.87 1.54
C GLN A 135 -10.22 1.37 1.39
N THR A 136 -10.03 2.66 1.12
CA THR A 136 -8.70 3.26 0.98
C THR A 136 -7.90 3.14 2.28
N VAL A 137 -8.54 3.31 3.44
CA VAL A 137 -7.89 3.15 4.74
C VAL A 137 -7.32 1.74 4.89
N LEU A 138 -8.12 0.72 4.59
CA LEU A 138 -7.68 -0.67 4.69
C LEU A 138 -6.61 -1.03 3.65
N ASP A 139 -6.78 -0.60 2.40
CA ASP A 139 -5.88 -0.96 1.30
C ASP A 139 -4.55 -0.19 1.32
N VAL A 140 -4.52 1.02 1.89
CA VAL A 140 -3.34 1.88 1.89
C VAL A 140 -2.67 1.91 3.25
N TYR A 141 -3.41 2.26 4.31
CA TYR A 141 -2.86 2.47 5.65
C TYR A 141 -2.88 1.20 6.51
N GLY A 142 -3.88 0.34 6.31
CA GLY A 142 -4.02 -0.96 6.97
C GLY A 142 -3.27 -2.10 6.25
N TYR A 143 -2.53 -1.79 5.19
CA TYR A 143 -1.82 -2.78 4.41
C TYR A 143 -0.62 -3.35 5.17
N ASP A 144 -0.67 -4.65 5.45
CA ASP A 144 0.42 -5.41 6.05
C ASP A 144 1.29 -6.05 4.96
N ALA A 145 2.47 -5.45 4.72
CA ALA A 145 3.40 -5.92 3.70
C ALA A 145 4.03 -7.27 4.04
N GLU A 146 4.22 -7.59 5.32
CA GLU A 146 4.82 -8.85 5.74
C GLU A 146 3.84 -10.00 5.58
N ALA A 147 2.59 -9.82 6.04
CA ALA A 147 1.54 -10.80 5.87
C ALA A 147 1.25 -11.06 4.38
N HIS A 148 1.28 -10.00 3.55
CA HIS A 148 1.16 -10.16 2.11
C HIS A 148 2.31 -10.98 1.51
N ALA A 149 3.55 -10.74 1.94
CA ALA A 149 4.70 -11.53 1.48
C ALA A 149 4.59 -13.00 1.89
N GLU A 150 4.12 -13.27 3.11
CA GLU A 150 3.91 -14.64 3.61
C GLU A 150 2.82 -15.38 2.82
N GLU A 151 1.70 -14.72 2.50
CA GLU A 151 0.67 -15.30 1.63
C GLU A 151 1.21 -15.59 0.22
N ALA A 152 1.92 -14.62 -0.37
CA ALA A 152 2.52 -14.78 -1.70
C ALA A 152 3.55 -15.92 -1.74
N LEU A 153 4.38 -16.04 -0.71
CA LEU A 153 5.34 -17.13 -0.56
C LEU A 153 4.62 -18.49 -0.44
N ALA A 154 3.58 -18.57 0.40
CA ALA A 154 2.82 -19.80 0.57
C ALA A 154 2.15 -20.25 -0.74
N HIS A 155 1.60 -19.31 -1.51
CA HIS A 155 1.05 -19.62 -2.83
C HIS A 155 2.12 -20.12 -3.80
N PHE A 156 3.28 -19.45 -3.83
CA PHE A 156 4.37 -19.82 -4.71
C PHE A 156 4.91 -21.22 -4.42
N THR A 157 5.09 -21.58 -3.14
CA THR A 157 5.69 -22.88 -2.77
C THR A 157 4.71 -24.04 -2.79
N ASN A 158 3.44 -23.82 -2.46
CA ASN A 158 2.50 -24.92 -2.21
C ASN A 158 1.48 -25.12 -3.34
N GLY A 159 1.36 -24.20 -4.31
CA GLY A 159 0.46 -24.31 -5.46
C GLY A 159 -1.04 -24.23 -5.15
N GLU A 160 -1.47 -24.58 -3.94
CA GLU A 160 -2.83 -24.46 -3.42
C GLU A 160 -2.81 -23.89 -1.99
N LYS A 161 -3.83 -23.08 -1.64
CA LYS A 161 -4.01 -22.58 -0.27
C LYS A 161 -4.21 -23.79 0.66
N ALA A 162 -3.33 -23.96 1.65
CA ALA A 162 -3.57 -24.93 2.71
C ALA A 162 -4.90 -24.59 3.40
N VAL A 163 -5.85 -25.53 3.42
CA VAL A 163 -7.16 -25.38 4.05
C VAL A 163 -7.32 -26.36 5.19
N TYR A 164 -8.14 -26.01 6.19
CA TYR A 164 -8.50 -26.94 7.26
C TYR A 164 -9.30 -28.13 6.68
N PRO A 165 -8.87 -29.38 6.93
CA PRO A 165 -9.61 -30.56 6.49
C PRO A 165 -11.04 -30.56 7.05
N GLY A 166 -12.03 -30.75 6.18
CA GLY A 166 -13.45 -30.82 6.53
C GLY A 166 -14.22 -29.51 6.40
N THR A 167 -13.62 -28.36 6.73
CA THR A 167 -14.29 -27.05 6.57
C THR A 167 -13.90 -26.35 5.27
N GLY A 168 -12.71 -26.63 4.72
CA GLY A 168 -12.19 -25.93 3.55
C GLY A 168 -11.80 -24.47 3.84
N ILE A 169 -11.83 -24.05 5.11
CA ILE A 169 -11.46 -22.68 5.51
C ILE A 169 -9.94 -22.53 5.40
N VAL A 170 -9.52 -21.44 4.78
CA VAL A 170 -8.10 -21.04 4.73
C VAL A 170 -7.71 -20.47 6.10
N PRO A 171 -6.59 -20.89 6.73
CA PRO A 171 -6.16 -20.36 8.03
C PRO A 171 -6.07 -18.83 8.07
N GLY A 172 -5.58 -18.20 7.00
CA GLY A 172 -5.54 -16.73 6.91
C GLY A 172 -6.92 -16.07 6.90
N LEU A 173 -7.96 -16.75 6.40
CA LEU A 173 -9.34 -16.27 6.43
C LEU A 173 -9.91 -16.34 7.84
N GLU A 174 -9.65 -17.44 8.55
CA GLU A 174 -10.02 -17.60 9.96
C GLU A 174 -9.34 -16.52 10.81
N GLU A 175 -8.02 -16.40 10.69
CA GLU A 175 -7.24 -15.40 11.43
C GLU A 175 -7.73 -13.97 11.14
N LYS A 176 -8.04 -13.65 9.87
CA LYS A 176 -8.56 -12.33 9.49
C LYS A 176 -9.83 -11.96 10.25
N TYR A 177 -10.80 -12.87 10.36
CA TYR A 177 -12.10 -12.54 10.96
C TYR A 177 -12.18 -12.87 12.45
N MET A 178 -11.54 -13.95 12.88
CA MET A 178 -11.53 -14.37 14.29
C MET A 178 -10.47 -13.62 15.09
N GLY A 179 -9.33 -13.27 14.48
CA GLY A 179 -8.27 -12.53 15.14
C GLY A 179 -8.72 -11.16 15.69
N TRP A 180 -9.77 -10.56 15.11
CA TRP A 180 -10.36 -9.29 15.58
C TRP A 180 -10.83 -9.32 17.03
N PHE A 181 -11.30 -10.47 17.51
CA PHE A 181 -11.82 -10.62 18.87
C PHE A 181 -11.08 -11.67 19.68
N MET A 182 -10.37 -12.60 19.04
CA MET A 182 -9.63 -13.67 19.71
C MET A 182 -8.23 -13.24 20.20
N LYS A 183 -7.64 -12.19 19.63
CA LYS A 183 -6.32 -11.65 20.05
C LYS A 183 -6.42 -10.53 21.09
N LEU A 184 -7.62 -10.19 21.55
CA LEU A 184 -7.78 -9.31 22.70
C LEU A 184 -7.11 -9.99 23.90
N PRO A 185 -6.23 -9.29 24.65
CA PRO A 185 -5.67 -9.87 25.87
C PRO A 185 -6.81 -10.34 26.75
N ALA A 186 -6.73 -11.58 27.23
CA ALA A 186 -7.62 -12.08 28.25
C ALA A 186 -7.42 -11.19 29.50
N ASN A 187 -8.33 -10.24 29.69
CA ASN A 187 -8.47 -9.26 30.78
C ASN A 187 -7.67 -7.95 30.64
N GLN A 188 -8.39 -6.85 30.40
CA GLN A 188 -8.84 -5.93 31.46
C GLN A 188 -10.16 -5.26 31.07
#